data_AF-A0A3D2WW59-F1
#
_entry.id   AF-A0A3D2WW59-F1
#
_cell.length_a   1.000
_cell.length_b   1.000
_cell.length_c   1.000
_cell.angle_alpha   90.00
_cell.angle_beta   90.00
_cell.angle_gamma   90.00
#
_symmetry.space_group_name_H-M   'P 1'
#
loop_
_entity.id
_entity.type
_entity.pdbx_description
1 polymer ?
#
loop_
_entity_poly.entity_id
_entity_poly.type
_entity_poly.pdbx_seq_one_letter_code
_entity_poly.pdbx_strand_id
1 'polypeptide(L)'
;ETSSSIRFKYGKNLNIHQKYAMVIKDPKKFRLPNLGINTNYLIAKENFYFVYPTNYHKFQAHYHDTFQHGGMSMEETILPIVTLTPK
;
A
#
# COMPACT_ATOMS: atom_id res chain seq x y z
N GLU A 1 9.11 10.68 9.78
CA GLU A 1 7.64 10.58 9.82
C GLU A 1 7.21 9.45 8.91
N THR A 2 6.12 8.78 9.26
CA THR A 2 5.54 7.67 8.49
C THR A 2 4.15 8.08 8.04
N SER A 3 3.81 7.81 6.79
CA SER A 3 2.50 8.20 6.26
C SER A 3 1.33 7.52 7.00
N SER A 4 0.17 8.19 6.98
CA SER A 4 -1.04 7.76 7.69
C SER A 4 -1.82 6.63 7.00
N SER A 5 -1.65 6.46 5.68
CA SER A 5 -2.37 5.44 4.91
C SER A 5 -2.21 4.03 5.49
N ILE A 6 -3.30 3.26 5.45
CA ILE A 6 -3.35 1.90 5.97
C ILE A 6 -3.07 0.85 4.89
N ARG A 7 -3.09 1.21 3.60
CA ARG A 7 -2.79 0.26 2.50
C ARG A 7 -1.44 0.47 1.85
N PHE A 8 -0.87 1.67 1.98
CA PHE A 8 0.52 1.94 1.64
C PHE A 8 1.17 2.79 2.73
N LYS A 9 2.45 2.58 2.99
CA LYS A 9 3.23 3.42 3.88
C LYS A 9 4.52 3.85 3.23
N TYR A 10 4.97 5.05 3.54
CA TYR A 10 6.35 5.47 3.29
C TYR A 10 6.91 6.07 4.57
N GLY A 11 8.19 5.86 4.78
CA GLY A 11 8.88 6.31 5.99
C GLY A 11 10.30 5.80 6.03
N LYS A 12 11.03 6.23 7.06
CA LYS A 12 12.43 5.83 7.25
C LYS A 12 12.48 4.42 7.82
N ASN A 13 13.27 3.54 7.19
CA ASN A 13 13.61 2.20 7.69
C ASN A 13 12.38 1.34 8.07
N LEU A 14 11.30 1.41 7.30
CA LEU A 14 10.15 0.56 7.55
C LEU A 14 10.50 -0.90 7.21
N ASN A 15 10.23 -1.83 8.11
CA ASN A 15 10.49 -3.24 7.86
C ASN A 15 9.20 -4.06 8.06
N ILE A 16 8.94 -4.95 7.12
CA ILE A 16 7.81 -5.87 7.17
C ILE A 16 8.16 -7.13 6.40
N HIS A 17 7.60 -8.26 6.83
CA HIS A 17 7.75 -9.52 6.13
C HIS A 17 7.15 -9.42 4.72
N GLN A 18 7.91 -9.88 3.71
CA GLN A 18 7.53 -9.79 2.30
C GLN A 18 6.22 -10.52 1.94
N LYS A 19 5.77 -11.43 2.82
CA LYS A 19 4.46 -12.09 2.71
C LYS A 19 3.29 -11.09 2.77
N TYR A 20 3.41 -10.02 3.57
CA TYR A 20 2.30 -9.10 3.86
C TYR A 20 2.34 -7.83 3.01
N ALA A 21 3.52 -7.44 2.54
CA ALA A 21 3.68 -6.22 1.74
C ALA A 21 4.88 -6.32 0.80
N MET A 22 4.80 -5.59 -0.31
CA MET A 22 5.96 -5.29 -1.14
C MET A 22 6.78 -4.18 -0.50
N VAL A 23 8.10 -4.36 -0.42
CA VAL A 23 9.04 -3.36 0.09
C VAL A 23 9.81 -2.75 -1.09
N ILE A 24 9.52 -1.49 -1.41
CA ILE A 24 10.18 -0.75 -2.49
C ILE A 24 11.27 0.12 -1.87
N LYS A 25 12.53 -0.28 -2.10
CA LYS A 25 13.73 0.46 -1.66
C LYS A 25 14.24 1.44 -2.72
N ASP A 26 13.98 1.16 -3.99
CA ASP A 26 14.35 2.02 -5.11
C ASP A 26 13.07 2.55 -5.78
N PRO A 27 12.57 3.73 -5.36
CA PRO A 27 11.30 4.27 -5.87
C PRO A 27 11.35 4.61 -7.36
N LYS A 28 12.52 4.89 -7.92
CA LYS A 28 12.66 5.26 -9.33
C LYS A 28 12.26 4.12 -10.27
N LYS A 29 12.53 2.87 -9.89
CA LYS A 29 12.12 1.67 -10.68
C LYS A 29 10.61 1.54 -10.83
N PHE A 30 9.86 2.12 -9.89
CA PHE A 30 8.40 2.09 -9.86
C PHE A 30 7.78 3.43 -10.26
N ARG A 31 8.59 4.37 -10.79
CA ARG A 31 8.15 5.74 -11.13
C ARG A 31 7.55 6.50 -9.94
N LEU A 32 8.01 6.20 -8.72
CA LEU A 32 7.60 6.86 -7.49
C LEU A 32 8.57 8.01 -7.13
N PRO A 33 8.11 9.05 -6.41
CA PRO A 33 8.98 10.14 -5.99
C PRO A 33 10.03 9.65 -4.99
N ASN A 34 11.22 10.26 -5.05
CA ASN A 34 12.24 10.03 -4.05
C ASN A 34 11.99 10.95 -2.84
N LEU A 35 11.70 10.35 -1.68
CA LEU A 35 11.37 11.05 -0.45
C LEU A 35 12.58 11.22 0.50
N GLY A 36 13.80 11.03 -0.02
CA GLY A 36 15.04 11.22 0.72
C GLY A 36 15.72 9.92 1.14
N ILE A 37 16.83 10.07 1.86
CA ILE A 37 17.74 8.98 2.24
C ILE A 37 17.05 8.03 3.22
N ASN A 38 17.21 6.73 2.99
CA ASN A 38 16.68 5.64 3.82
C ASN A 38 15.15 5.60 3.93
N THR A 39 14.44 6.25 3.03
CA THR A 39 12.98 6.12 2.92
C THR A 39 12.64 4.96 2.00
N ASN A 40 11.72 4.10 2.44
CA ASN A 40 11.19 3.02 1.62
C ASN A 40 9.66 3.07 1.61
N TYR A 41 9.08 2.53 0.54
CA TYR A 41 7.65 2.36 0.42
C TYR A 41 7.27 0.92 0.78
N LEU A 42 6.17 0.78 1.47
CA LEU A 42 5.48 -0.46 1.74
C LEU A 42 4.12 -0.40 1.04
N ILE A 43 3.81 -1.40 0.23
CA ILE A 43 2.49 -1.54 -0.38
C ILE A 43 1.90 -2.86 0.12
N ALA A 44 0.76 -2.81 0.81
CA ALA A 44 0.13 -4.00 1.37
C ALA A 44 -0.37 -4.91 0.25
N LYS A 45 -0.14 -6.22 0.40
CA LYS A 45 -0.62 -7.24 -0.55
C LYS A 45 -2.05 -7.63 -0.21
N GLU A 46 -2.83 -8.03 -1.22
CA GLU A 46 -4.17 -8.59 -1.02
C GLU A 46 -5.03 -7.71 -0.07
N ASN A 47 -5.72 -8.33 0.89
CA ASN A 47 -6.55 -7.70 1.91
C ASN A 47 -5.77 -7.27 3.17
N PHE A 48 -4.42 -7.28 3.17
CA PHE A 48 -3.65 -6.78 4.31
C PHE A 48 -3.72 -5.25 4.43
N TYR A 49 -3.63 -4.77 5.67
CA TYR A 49 -3.55 -3.34 5.99
C TYR A 49 -2.64 -3.13 7.21
N PHE A 50 -2.02 -1.94 7.28
CA PHE A 50 -1.09 -1.55 8.31
C PHE A 50 -1.83 -0.88 9.47
N VAL A 51 -1.73 -1.46 10.67
CA VAL A 51 -2.21 -0.88 11.92
C VAL A 51 -1.07 -0.72 12.90
N TYR A 52 -1.09 0.37 13.67
CA TYR A 52 -0.14 0.53 14.77
C TYR A 52 -0.59 -0.30 15.99
N PRO A 53 0.35 -0.96 16.70
CA PRO A 53 0.01 -1.86 17.80
C PRO A 53 -0.76 -1.18 18.95
N THR A 54 -0.50 0.11 19.16
CA THR A 54 -1.02 0.91 20.27
C THR A 54 -2.54 0.98 20.35
N ASN A 55 -3.28 0.65 19.28
CA ASN A 55 -4.74 0.60 19.28
C ASN A 55 -5.31 -0.46 18.32
N TYR A 56 -4.72 -1.66 18.31
CA TYR A 56 -5.09 -2.73 17.37
C TYR A 56 -6.60 -3.00 17.29
N HIS A 57 -7.27 -3.29 18.41
CA HIS A 57 -8.69 -3.66 18.42
C HIS A 57 -9.61 -2.56 17.87
N LYS A 58 -9.31 -1.29 18.18
CA LYS A 58 -10.05 -0.14 17.66
C LYS A 58 -9.94 -0.05 16.14
N PHE A 59 -8.73 -0.20 15.61
CA PHE A 59 -8.51 -0.16 14.15
C PHE A 59 -9.06 -1.40 13.44
N GLN A 60 -8.97 -2.57 14.07
CA GLN A 60 -9.57 -3.78 13.55
C GLN A 60 -11.09 -3.61 13.42
N ALA A 61 -11.78 -3.20 14.50
CA ALA A 61 -13.23 -2.99 14.45
C ALA A 61 -13.64 -1.92 13.43
N HIS A 62 -12.82 -0.89 13.21
CA HIS A 62 -13.12 0.20 12.28
C HIS A 62 -12.90 -0.17 10.80
N TYR A 63 -11.92 -1.03 10.50
CA TYR A 63 -11.56 -1.37 9.11
C TYR A 63 -12.00 -2.76 8.66
N HIS A 64 -12.42 -3.62 9.59
CA HIS A 64 -12.99 -4.92 9.26
C HIS A 64 -14.21 -4.76 8.35
N ASP A 65 -14.28 -5.58 7.30
CA ASP A 65 -15.33 -5.58 6.28
C ASP A 65 -15.58 -4.24 5.58
N THR A 66 -14.62 -3.32 5.65
CA THR A 66 -14.67 -2.07 4.90
C THR A 66 -13.96 -2.20 3.57
N PHE A 67 -14.46 -1.48 2.56
CA PHE A 67 -13.76 -1.38 1.29
C PHE A 67 -12.52 -0.50 1.43
N GLN A 68 -11.35 -1.08 1.19
CA GLN A 68 -10.07 -0.39 1.27
C GLN A 68 -9.36 -0.47 -0.07
N HIS A 69 -8.59 0.56 -0.41
CA HIS A 69 -7.82 0.62 -1.65
C HIS A 69 -6.45 1.30 -1.46
N GLY A 70 -5.61 1.25 -2.49
CA GLY A 70 -4.24 1.77 -2.48
C GLY A 70 -3.21 0.72 -2.06
N GLY A 71 -3.59 -0.56 -2.04
CA GLY A 71 -2.68 -1.68 -1.89
C GLY A 71 -2.28 -2.26 -3.23
N MET A 72 -1.86 -3.52 -3.21
CA MET A 72 -1.51 -4.32 -4.39
C MET A 72 -2.25 -5.65 -4.33
N SER A 73 -3.59 -5.59 -4.39
CA SER A 73 -4.41 -6.75 -4.73
C SER A 73 -4.47 -6.96 -6.25
N MET A 74 -4.97 -8.12 -6.67
CA MET A 74 -5.14 -8.44 -8.09
C MET A 74 -6.07 -7.44 -8.80
N GLU A 75 -7.18 -7.09 -8.15
CA GLU A 75 -8.19 -6.15 -8.63
C GLU A 75 -7.66 -4.71 -8.70
N GLU A 76 -6.71 -4.36 -7.83
CA GLU A 76 -6.05 -3.05 -7.84
C GLU A 76 -4.95 -2.95 -8.91
N THR A 77 -4.43 -4.09 -9.37
CA THR A 77 -3.29 -4.14 -10.31
C THR A 77 -3.72 -4.41 -11.75
N ILE A 78 -4.79 -5.19 -11.96
CA ILE A 78 -5.31 -5.54 -13.28
C ILE A 78 -6.43 -4.57 -13.64
N LEU A 79 -6.17 -3.72 -14.64
CA LEU A 79 -7.14 -2.73 -15.10
C LEU A 79 -7.81 -3.19 -16.41
N PRO A 80 -9.16 -3.27 -16.48
CA PRO A 80 -9.85 -3.52 -17.74
C PRO A 80 -9.74 -2.28 -18.63
N ILE A 81 -9.44 -2.50 -19.92
CA ILE A 81 -9.34 -1.44 -20.92
C ILE A 81 -10.32 -1.75 -22.05
N VAL A 82 -11.10 -0.75 -22.45
CA VAL A 82 -12.04 -0.83 -23.57
C VAL A 82 -11.74 0.31 -24.54
N THR A 83 -11.70 0.00 -25.83
CA THR A 83 -11.56 0.99 -26.90
C THR A 83 -12.86 1.01 -27.71
N LEU A 84 -13.49 2.18 -27.81
CA LEU A 84 -14.73 2.37 -28.55
C LEU A 84 -14.44 2.95 -29.93
N THR A 85 -15.14 2.46 -30.95
CA THR A 85 -15.15 3.02 -32.29
C THR A 85 -16.42 3.85 -32.49
N PRO A 86 -16.30 5.14 -32.86
CA PRO A 86 -17.48 5.97 -33.15
C PRO A 86 -18.26 5.44 -34.36
N LYS A 87 -19.57 5.69 -34.35
CA LYS A 87 -20.47 5.47 -35.49
C LYS A 87 -20.73 6.78 -36.22
#